data_AF-A0A530AF26-F1
#
_entry.id   AF-A0A530AF26-F1
#
_cell.length_a   1.000
_cell.length_b   1.000
_cell.length_c   1.000
_cell.angle_alpha   90.00
_cell.angle_beta   90.00
_cell.angle_gamma   90.00
#
_symmetry.space_group_name_H-M   'P 1'
#
loop_
_entity.id
_entity.type
_entity.pdbx_description
1 polymer ?
#
loop_
_entity_poly.entity_id
_entity_poly.type
_entity_poly.pdbx_seq_one_letter_code
_entity_poly.pdbx_strand_id
1 'polypeptide(L)'
;PKGVRHMPGYIARPAQEALVKEIRRVVQAAPLYVPAMPRTGKQMSVRMTNCGALGWVTDKERGYRYQPTHPVTGEPWPPIPEALLQLWREVSAYPHLPEGCLV
;
A
#
# COMPACT_ATOMS: atom_id res chain seq x y z
N PRO A 1 -22.15 10.53 -7.54
CA PRO A 1 -21.36 11.58 -8.24
C PRO A 1 -20.65 10.97 -9.46
N LYS A 2 -20.56 11.69 -10.59
CA LYS A 2 -19.74 11.23 -11.73
C LYS A 2 -18.28 11.14 -11.24
N GLY A 3 -17.64 9.98 -11.42
CA GLY A 3 -16.25 9.74 -11.03
C GLY A 3 -16.02 8.95 -9.73
N VAL A 4 -17.06 8.57 -8.97
CA VAL A 4 -16.93 7.70 -7.78
C VAL A 4 -17.99 6.61 -7.79
N ARG A 5 -17.57 5.35 -7.59
CA ARG A 5 -18.45 4.17 -7.46
C ARG A 5 -18.24 3.52 -6.09
N HIS A 6 -19.32 3.45 -5.28
CA HIS A 6 -19.32 2.75 -3.99
C HIS A 6 -19.88 1.34 -4.18
N MET A 7 -19.12 0.30 -3.81
CA MET A 7 -19.46 -1.11 -4.02
C MET A 7 -19.45 -1.86 -2.68
N PRO A 8 -20.47 -1.67 -1.82
CA PRO A 8 -20.51 -2.32 -0.52
C PRO A 8 -20.59 -3.84 -0.68
N GLY A 9 -19.80 -4.58 0.11
CA GLY A 9 -19.80 -6.04 0.09
C GLY A 9 -19.22 -6.67 -1.18
N TYR A 10 -18.52 -5.90 -2.03
CA TYR A 10 -17.96 -6.39 -3.30
C TYR A 10 -17.04 -7.60 -3.14
N ILE A 11 -16.16 -7.57 -2.13
CA ILE A 11 -15.25 -8.67 -1.84
C ILE A 11 -15.99 -9.66 -0.93
N ALA A 12 -16.24 -10.88 -1.42
CA ALA A 12 -16.86 -11.93 -0.63
C ALA A 12 -15.97 -12.32 0.58
N ARG A 13 -16.60 -12.77 1.67
CA ARG A 13 -15.90 -13.06 2.93
C ARG A 13 -14.66 -13.98 2.77
N PRO A 14 -14.72 -15.11 2.03
CA PRO A 14 -13.54 -15.95 1.83
C PRO A 14 -12.38 -15.21 1.14
N ALA A 15 -12.69 -14.33 0.18
CA ALA A 15 -11.69 -13.53 -0.52
C ALA A 15 -11.08 -12.45 0.40
N GLN A 16 -11.86 -11.85 1.31
CA GLN A 16 -11.32 -10.94 2.32
C GLN A 16 -10.30 -11.64 3.22
N GLU A 17 -10.62 -12.85 3.70
CA GLU A 17 -9.72 -13.62 4.56
C GLU A 17 -8.45 -14.06 3.85
N ALA A 18 -8.55 -14.44 2.57
CA ALA A 18 -7.40 -14.72 1.72
C ALA A 18 -6.53 -13.47 1.55
N LEU A 19 -7.13 -12.32 1.25
CA LEU A 19 -6.41 -11.06 1.08
C LEU A 19 -5.66 -10.66 2.36
N VAL A 20 -6.27 -10.82 3.54
CA VAL A 20 -5.59 -10.56 4.83
C VAL A 20 -4.34 -11.45 4.99
N LYS A 21 -4.38 -12.71 4.53
CA LYS A 21 -3.20 -13.59 4.55
C LYS A 21 -2.10 -13.08 3.61
N GLU A 22 -2.45 -12.63 2.41
CA GLU A 22 -1.48 -12.03 1.49
C GLU A 22 -0.85 -10.75 2.07
N ILE A 23 -1.66 -9.88 2.67
CA ILE A 23 -1.15 -8.68 3.32
C ILE A 23 -0.22 -9.02 4.49
N ARG A 24 -0.50 -10.07 5.27
CA ARG A 24 0.43 -10.51 6.32
C ARG A 24 1.77 -10.96 5.76
N ARG A 25 1.83 -11.55 4.57
CA ARG A 25 3.10 -11.87 3.90
C ARG A 25 3.83 -10.62 3.44
N VAL A 26 3.11 -9.62 2.92
CA VAL A 26 3.68 -8.29 2.63
C VAL A 26 4.30 -7.68 3.88
N VAL A 27 3.59 -7.69 5.01
CA VAL A 27 4.08 -7.15 6.29
C VAL A 27 5.28 -7.95 6.83
N GLN A 28 5.36 -9.26 6.59
CA GLN A 28 6.53 -10.05 6.96
C GLN A 28 7.78 -9.65 6.16
N ALA A 29 7.63 -9.37 4.86
CA ALA A 29 8.72 -8.96 3.98
C ALA A 29 9.10 -7.48 4.14
N ALA A 30 8.11 -6.60 4.33
CA ALA A 30 8.23 -5.17 4.53
C ALA A 30 7.48 -4.77 5.82
N PRO A 31 8.15 -4.82 6.99
CA PRO A 31 7.51 -4.58 8.29
C PRO A 31 6.86 -3.21 8.43
N LEU A 32 5.68 -3.18 9.06
CA LEU A 32 4.98 -1.93 9.39
C LEU A 32 5.86 -0.98 10.21
N TYR A 33 6.02 0.26 9.74
CA TYR A 33 6.73 1.34 10.45
C TYR A 33 5.82 2.53 10.75
N VAL A 34 6.25 3.41 11.67
CA VAL A 34 5.55 4.67 12.00
C VAL A 34 6.22 5.81 11.23
N PRO A 35 5.54 6.44 10.25
CA PRO A 35 6.10 7.55 9.48
C PRO A 35 6.13 8.84 10.29
N ALA A 36 6.94 9.81 9.84
CA ALA A 36 7.02 11.13 10.46
C ALA A 36 6.50 12.22 9.51
N MET A 37 5.75 13.17 10.07
CA MET A 37 5.24 14.33 9.35
C MET A 37 6.40 15.22 8.87
N PRO A 38 6.34 15.74 7.64
CA PRO A 38 7.36 16.65 7.12
C PRO A 38 7.51 17.89 8.01
N ARG A 39 8.72 18.44 8.10
CA ARG A 39 9.09 19.62 8.89
C ARG A 39 8.98 19.46 10.42
N THR A 40 7.87 18.93 10.92
CA THR A 40 7.62 18.79 12.36
C THR A 40 8.27 17.54 12.94
N GLY A 41 8.45 16.49 12.15
CA GLY A 41 8.93 15.19 12.62
C GLY A 41 7.94 14.45 13.52
N LYS A 42 6.72 14.96 13.69
CA LYS A 42 5.71 14.32 14.52
C LYS A 42 5.33 12.97 13.92
N GLN A 43 5.35 11.93 14.75
CA GLN A 43 4.90 10.59 14.33
C GLN A 43 3.42 10.59 13.94
N MET A 44 3.09 9.90 12.86
CA MET A 44 1.71 9.63 12.48
C MET A 44 1.09 8.61 13.43
N SER A 45 -0.23 8.63 13.59
CA SER A 45 -0.96 7.65 14.43
C SER A 45 -1.09 6.27 13.76
N VAL A 46 -0.92 6.21 12.45
CA VAL A 46 -0.96 4.96 11.67
C VAL A 46 0.42 4.34 11.57
N ARG A 47 0.45 3.02 11.55
CA ARG A 47 1.57 2.26 11.01
C ARG A 47 1.23 1.86 9.60
N MET A 48 2.21 1.86 8.71
CA MET A 48 1.98 1.52 7.31
C MET A 48 3.16 0.74 6.72
N THR A 49 2.90 0.08 5.60
CA THR A 49 3.90 -0.50 4.71
C THR A 49 3.43 -0.33 3.26
N ASN A 50 4.22 -0.78 2.30
CA ASN A 50 3.83 -0.73 0.89
C ASN A 50 4.19 -2.04 0.18
N CYS A 51 3.58 -2.25 -0.98
CA CYS A 51 4.01 -3.23 -1.97
C CYS A 51 3.92 -2.62 -3.38
N GLY A 52 4.74 -3.12 -4.32
CA GLY A 52 4.90 -2.58 -5.68
C GLY A 52 6.31 -2.06 -5.96
N ALA A 53 6.52 -1.52 -7.16
CA ALA A 53 7.80 -0.91 -7.53
C ALA A 53 8.10 0.34 -6.69
N LEU A 54 7.06 1.01 -6.19
CA LEU A 54 7.15 2.24 -5.41
C LEU A 54 6.27 2.15 -4.15
N GLY A 55 6.78 2.69 -3.05
CA GLY A 55 6.04 2.87 -1.81
C GLY A 55 5.96 4.34 -1.42
N TRP A 56 4.81 4.77 -0.91
CA TRP A 56 4.66 6.11 -0.36
C TRP A 56 5.32 6.17 1.01
N VAL A 57 6.16 7.19 1.22
CA VAL A 57 6.89 7.40 2.47
C VAL A 57 6.90 8.88 2.84
N THR A 58 7.17 9.14 4.12
CA THR A 58 7.37 10.48 4.65
C THR A 58 8.36 10.48 5.81
N ASP A 59 9.17 11.52 5.85
CA ASP A 59 10.04 11.85 6.98
C ASP A 59 10.19 13.38 7.10
N LYS A 60 10.88 13.82 8.14
CA LYS A 60 11.01 15.26 8.46
C LYS A 60 11.83 15.99 7.39
N GLU A 61 12.90 15.36 6.91
CA GLU A 61 13.95 15.95 6.09
C GLU A 61 13.58 16.01 4.59
N ARG A 62 13.04 14.92 4.05
CA ARG A 62 12.75 14.72 2.63
C ARG A 62 11.27 14.84 2.29
N GLY A 63 10.40 14.84 3.30
CA GLY A 63 8.96 14.98 3.13
C GLY A 63 8.30 13.81 2.39
N TYR A 64 7.13 14.07 1.82
CA TYR A 64 6.32 13.08 1.10
C TYR A 64 6.94 12.71 -0.24
N ARG A 65 7.05 11.41 -0.53
CA ARG A 65 7.56 10.92 -1.81
C ARG A 65 7.17 9.46 -2.05
N TYR A 66 7.33 9.03 -3.30
CA TYR A 66 7.46 7.62 -3.64
C TYR A 66 8.94 7.24 -3.71
N GLN A 67 9.29 6.06 -3.19
CA GLN A 67 10.65 5.52 -3.32
C GLN A 67 10.63 4.00 -3.51
N PRO A 68 11.66 3.40 -4.13
CA PRO A 68 11.68 1.97 -4.45
C PRO A 68 11.98 1.06 -3.26
N THR A 69 12.44 1.62 -2.13
CA THR A 69 12.89 0.85 -0.97
C THR A 69 12.17 1.22 0.32
N HIS A 70 12.12 0.29 1.27
CA HIS A 70 11.58 0.50 2.60
C HIS A 70 12.47 1.45 3.42
N PRO A 71 11.92 2.49 4.10
CA PRO A 71 12.75 3.52 4.74
C PRO A 71 13.53 3.04 5.96
N VAL A 72 13.05 2.00 6.64
CA VAL A 72 13.73 1.38 7.80
C VAL A 72 14.69 0.25 7.40
N THR A 73 14.25 -0.74 6.62
CA THR A 73 15.09 -1.90 6.27
C THR A 73 16.02 -1.64 5.10
N GLY A 74 15.75 -0.65 4.24
CA GLY A 74 16.52 -0.37 3.02
C GLY A 74 16.24 -1.32 1.85
N GLU A 75 15.47 -2.39 2.07
CA GLU A 75 15.14 -3.40 1.06
C GLU A 75 14.08 -2.91 0.07
N PRO A 76 14.04 -3.43 -1.18
CA PRO A 76 12.94 -3.17 -2.10
C PRO A 76 11.58 -3.56 -1.52
N TRP A 77 10.52 -2.85 -1.90
CA TRP A 77 9.17 -3.26 -1.53
C TRP A 77 8.80 -4.61 -2.18
N PRO A 78 8.07 -5.49 -1.48
CA PRO A 78 7.58 -6.72 -2.06
C PRO A 78 6.61 -6.44 -3.22
N PRO A 79 6.44 -7.37 -4.17
CA PRO A 79 5.49 -7.20 -5.28
C PRO A 79 4.05 -7.07 -4.76
N ILE A 80 3.19 -6.37 -5.52
CA ILE A 80 1.76 -6.29 -5.21
C ILE A 80 1.16 -7.70 -5.32
N PRO A 81 0.44 -8.20 -4.29
CA PRO A 81 -0.23 -9.49 -4.35
C PRO A 81 -1.17 -9.61 -5.55
N GLU A 82 -1.18 -10.78 -6.20
CA GLU A 82 -1.98 -11.02 -7.41
C GLU A 82 -3.48 -10.77 -7.17
N ALA A 83 -4.00 -11.08 -5.97
CA ALA A 83 -5.39 -10.79 -5.61
C ALA A 83 -5.74 -9.29 -5.69
N LEU A 84 -4.80 -8.40 -5.37
CA LEU A 84 -4.98 -6.95 -5.51
C LEU A 84 -4.87 -6.48 -6.96
N LEU A 85 -3.99 -7.11 -7.76
CA LEU A 85 -3.89 -6.84 -9.19
C LEU A 85 -5.16 -7.28 -9.94
N GLN A 86 -5.76 -8.41 -9.56
CA GLN A 86 -7.06 -8.86 -10.06
C GLN A 86 -8.15 -7.85 -9.71
N LEU A 87 -8.26 -7.47 -8.44
CA LEU A 87 -9.21 -6.46 -8.00
C LEU A 87 -9.04 -5.14 -8.77
N TRP A 88 -7.81 -4.68 -8.96
CA TRP A 88 -7.51 -3.48 -9.76
C TRP A 88 -8.04 -3.57 -11.18
N ARG A 89 -7.79 -4.68 -11.88
CA ARG A 89 -8.26 -4.90 -13.25
C ARG A 89 -9.79 -4.90 -13.35
N GLU A 90 -10.47 -5.42 -12.34
CA GLU A 90 -11.94 -5.46 -12.28
C GLU A 90 -12.57 -4.09 -12.02
N VAL A 91 -11.96 -3.28 -11.14
CA VAL A 91 -12.65 -2.12 -10.58
C VAL A 91 -12.15 -0.76 -11.07
N SER A 92 -10.90 -0.66 -11.50
CA SER A 92 -10.26 0.63 -11.78
C SER A 92 -10.71 1.27 -13.10
N ALA A 93 -11.14 0.44 -14.08
CA ALA A 93 -11.32 0.86 -15.47
C ALA A 93 -10.09 1.62 -16.04
N TYR A 94 -8.89 1.29 -15.54
CA TYR A 94 -7.63 1.91 -15.92
C TYR A 94 -6.74 0.89 -16.64
N PRO A 95 -6.10 1.24 -17.77
CA PRO A 95 -5.40 0.26 -18.60
C PRO A 95 -4.06 -0.22 -18.04
N HIS A 96 -3.43 0.53 -17.13
CA HIS A 96 -2.12 0.17 -16.58
C HIS A 96 -2.24 -0.44 -15.18
N LEU A 97 -1.27 -1.27 -14.80
CA LEU A 97 -1.16 -1.81 -13.45
C LEU A 97 -0.66 -0.74 -12.47
N PRO A 98 -1.02 -0.82 -11.18
CA PRO A 98 -0.51 0.08 -10.16
C PRO A 98 0.98 -0.18 -9.90
N GLU A 99 1.74 0.88 -9.68
CA GLU A 99 3.16 0.81 -9.33
C GLU A 99 3.38 0.77 -7.80
N GLY A 100 2.36 1.14 -7.02
CA GLY A 100 2.42 1.15 -5.56
C GLY A 100 1.07 0.90 -4.92
N CYS A 101 1.09 0.20 -3.79
CA CYS A 101 -0.06 -0.08 -2.93
C CYS A 101 0.34 0.14 -1.48
N LEU A 102 -0.20 1.22 -0.89
CA LEU A 102 -0.03 1.56 0.52
C LEU A 102 -0.98 0.67 1.36
N VAL A 103 -0.43 0.07 2.42
CA VAL A 103 -1.12 -0.82 3.35
C VAL A 103 -1.09 -0.23 4.75
#